data_AF-A0A1J3D7E2-F1
#
_entry.id   AF-A0A1J3D7E2-F1
#
_cell.length_a   1.000
_cell.length_b   1.000
_cell.length_c   1.000
_cell.angle_alpha   90.00
_cell.angle_beta   90.00
_cell.angle_gamma   90.00
#
_symmetry.space_group_name_H-M   'P 1'
#
loop_
_entity.id
_entity.type
_entity.pdbx_description
1 polymer ?
#
loop_
_entity_poly.entity_id
_entity_poly.type
_entity_poly.pdbx_seq_one_letter_code
_entity_poly.pdbx_strand_id
1 'polypeptide(L)' 'RQNYEFLETIKSDSEYFSISNFPDKSEFTKSHLPLVVVNVGDRKELLDKMTEGDNTSYGVIVSTFEELEPAYVSDYK' A
#
# COMPACT_ATOMS: atom_id res chain seq x y z
N ARG A 1 -3.43 -1.74 9.69
CA ARG A 1 -4.63 -1.16 9.02
C ARG A 1 -4.14 -0.11 8.02
N GLN A 2 -4.38 -0.30 6.73
CA GLN A 2 -4.07 0.72 5.72
C GLN A 2 -5.05 1.89 5.89
N ASN A 3 -4.53 3.10 6.15
CA ASN A 3 -5.34 4.30 6.29
C ASN A 3 -5.23 5.13 5.00
N TYR A 4 -6.07 4.81 4.03
CA TYR A 4 -6.12 5.53 2.76
C TYR A 4 -6.75 6.93 2.88
N GLU A 5 -7.45 7.20 3.98
CA GLU A 5 -8.06 8.50 4.30
C GLU A 5 -7.02 9.63 4.41
N PHE A 6 -5.78 9.31 4.79
CA PHE A 6 -4.67 10.26 4.75
C PHE A 6 -4.47 10.88 3.36
N LEU A 7 -4.75 10.16 2.26
CA LEU A 7 -4.56 10.66 0.90
C LEU A 7 -5.49 11.82 0.53
N GLU A 8 -6.64 11.92 1.21
CA GLU A 8 -7.57 13.05 1.06
C GLU A 8 -7.02 14.35 1.68
N THR A 9 -6.07 14.23 2.62
CA THR A 9 -5.46 15.40 3.27
C THR A 9 -4.42 16.10 2.40
N ILE A 10 -3.82 15.38 1.44
CA ILE A 10 -2.84 15.90 0.51
C ILE A 10 -3.58 16.72 -0.54
N LYS A 11 -3.18 17.98 -0.77
CA LYS A 11 -3.95 18.90 -1.62
C LYS A 11 -3.42 19.01 -3.04
N SER A 12 -2.15 18.67 -3.25
CA SER A 12 -1.49 18.79 -4.54
C SER A 12 -0.95 17.44 -5.02
N ASP A 13 -1.04 17.19 -6.31
CA ASP A 13 -0.50 15.96 -6.90
C ASP A 13 1.03 15.93 -6.90
N SER A 14 1.69 17.08 -6.76
CA SER A 14 3.15 17.24 -6.68
C SER A 14 3.68 17.37 -5.25
N GLU A 15 2.80 17.30 -4.26
CA GLU A 15 3.20 17.33 -2.85
C GLU A 15 3.83 15.99 -2.45
N TYR A 16 5.03 16.06 -1.88
CA TYR A 16 5.74 14.89 -1.38
C TYR A 16 5.24 14.53 0.02
N PHE A 17 4.95 13.25 0.25
CA PHE A 17 4.57 12.70 1.55
C PHE A 17 5.29 11.38 1.82
N SER A 18 5.56 11.11 3.09
CA SER A 18 6.19 9.86 3.54
C SER A 18 5.16 8.88 4.10
N ILE A 19 5.38 7.58 3.88
CA ILE A 19 4.55 6.52 4.47
C ILE A 19 5.28 5.92 5.67
N SER A 20 4.63 5.91 6.83
CA SER A 20 5.22 5.55 8.13
C SER A 20 5.52 4.05 8.33
N ASN A 21 5.10 3.19 7.40
CA ASN A 21 5.24 1.72 7.50
C ASN A 21 6.23 1.14 6.49
N PHE A 22 7.11 1.96 5.91
CA PHE A 22 8.21 1.45 5.09
C PHE A 22 9.48 1.32 5.93
N PRO A 23 10.28 0.26 5.76
CA PRO A 23 11.56 0.11 6.43
C PRO A 23 12.53 1.25 6.05
N ASP A 24 12.39 1.75 4.82
CA ASP A 24 13.15 2.89 4.29
C ASP A 24 12.28 4.14 4.22
N LYS A 25 12.89 5.31 4.48
CA LYS A 25 12.20 6.58 4.27
C LYS A 25 12.04 6.85 2.78
N SER A 26 10.87 6.49 2.25
CA SER A 26 10.47 6.79 0.88
C SER A 26 9.42 7.89 0.83
N GLU A 27 9.62 8.85 -0.06
CA GLU A 27 8.71 9.97 -0.30
C GLU A 27 8.00 9.77 -1.64
N PHE A 28 6.68 9.90 -1.63
CA PHE A 28 5.82 9.69 -2.79
C PHE A 28 5.04 10.96 -3.11
N THR A 29 4.56 11.06 -4.33
CA THR A 29 3.59 12.06 -4.78
C THR A 29 2.30 11.33 -5.16
N LYS A 30 1.16 12.03 -5.25
CA LYS A 30 -0.10 11.35 -5.65
C LYS A 30 -0.01 10.73 -7.04
N SER A 31 0.77 11.31 -7.94
CA SER A 31 0.98 10.77 -9.29
C SER A 31 1.67 9.41 -9.33
N HIS A 32 2.41 9.02 -8.29
CA HIS A 32 3.01 7.69 -8.16
C HIS A 32 2.03 6.64 -7.66
N LEU A 33 0.85 7.04 -7.16
CA LEU A 33 -0.13 6.10 -6.61
C LEU A 33 -0.98 5.47 -7.73
N PRO A 34 -1.31 4.18 -7.60
CA PRO A 34 -2.28 3.54 -8.49
C PRO A 34 -3.63 4.27 -8.46
N LEU A 35 -4.30 4.41 -9.61
CA LEU A 35 -5.61 5.07 -9.70
C LEU A 35 -6.67 4.46 -8.77
N VAL A 36 -6.57 3.15 -8.49
CA VAL A 36 -7.45 2.44 -7.54
C VAL A 36 -7.31 2.97 -6.11
N VAL A 37 -6.14 3.49 -5.75
CA VAL A 37 -5.83 4.09 -4.45
C VAL A 37 -6.20 5.58 -4.41
N VAL A 38 -6.27 6.26 -5.55
CA VAL A 38 -6.66 7.68 -5.62
C VAL A 38 -8.19 7.85 -5.54
N ASN A 39 -8.96 6.92 -6.11
CA ASN A 39 -10.43 6.91 -6.07
C ASN A 39 -10.95 5.82 -5.11
N VAL A 40 -10.48 5.81 -3.87
CA VAL A 40 -10.86 4.78 -2.88
C VAL A 40 -12.37 4.73 -2.67
N GLY A 41 -13.07 5.88 -2.67
CA GLY A 41 -14.52 5.93 -2.44
C GLY A 41 -15.32 4.93 -3.29
N ASP A 42 -15.04 4.88 -4.60
CA ASP A 42 -15.77 4.01 -5.54
C ASP A 42 -15.33 2.54 -5.47
N ARG A 43 -14.16 2.25 -4.88
CA ARG A 43 -13.52 0.92 -4.92
C ARG A 43 -13.17 0.37 -3.54
N LYS A 44 -13.63 1.02 -2.47
CA LYS A 44 -13.32 0.69 -1.08
C LYS A 44 -13.68 -0.76 -0.76
N GLU A 45 -14.89 -1.18 -1.14
CA GLU A 45 -15.37 -2.55 -0.91
C GLU A 45 -14.47 -3.60 -1.59
N LEU A 46 -13.97 -3.32 -2.80
CA LEU A 46 -13.07 -4.22 -3.51
C LEU A 46 -11.72 -4.33 -2.80
N LEU A 47 -11.14 -3.19 -2.41
CA LEU A 47 -9.87 -3.15 -1.69
C LEU A 47 -9.97 -3.83 -0.31
N ASP A 48 -11.08 -3.63 0.39
CA ASP A 48 -11.35 -4.27 1.67
C ASP A 48 -11.45 -5.81 1.50
N LYS A 49 -12.17 -6.28 0.47
CA LYS A 49 -12.26 -7.72 0.16
C LYS A 49 -10.93 -8.34 -0.24
N MET A 50 -10.08 -7.63 -1.00
CA MET A 50 -8.73 -8.11 -1.33
C MET A 50 -7.89 -8.25 -0.06
N THR A 51 -7.89 -7.21 0.79
CA THR A 51 -7.17 -7.20 2.06
C THR A 51 -7.69 -8.30 3.00
N GLU A 52 -9.00 -8.53 3.06
CA GLU A 52 -9.59 -9.63 3.83
C GLU A 52 -9.16 -10.99 3.28
N GLY A 53 -9.14 -11.17 1.96
CA GLY A 53 -8.64 -12.37 1.32
C GLY A 53 -7.20 -12.69 1.71
N ASP A 54 -6.31 -11.69 1.67
CA ASP A 54 -4.91 -11.86 2.08
C ASP A 54 -4.81 -12.31 3.55
N ASN A 55 -5.57 -11.68 4.46
CA ASN A 55 -5.54 -11.98 5.90
C ASN A 55 -6.22 -13.29 6.29
N THR A 56 -7.19 -13.77 5.51
CA THR A 56 -7.99 -14.97 5.82
C THR A 56 -7.51 -16.21 5.05
N SER A 57 -6.68 -16.03 4.03
CA SER A 57 -6.08 -17.12 3.28
C SER A 57 -5.06 -17.91 4.13
N TYR A 58 -4.71 -19.10 3.66
CA TYR A 58 -3.61 -19.86 4.25
C TYR A 58 -2.24 -19.17 4.05
N GLY A 59 -2.10 -18.36 3.00
CA GLY A 59 -0.89 -17.63 2.67
C GLY A 59 -0.96 -17.00 1.28
N VAL A 60 -0.03 -16.08 1.01
CA VAL A 60 0.04 -15.32 -0.25
C VAL A 60 1.26 -15.79 -1.04
N ILE A 61 1.08 -16.07 -2.34
CA ILE A 61 2.19 -16.37 -3.25
C ILE A 61 2.59 -15.07 -3.94
N VAL A 62 3.83 -14.63 -3.71
CA VAL A 62 4.40 -13.43 -4.34
C VAL A 62 5.50 -13.84 -5.31
N SER A 63 5.43 -13.33 -6.54
CA SER A 63 6.44 -13.60 -7.58
C SER A 63 7.66 -12.69 -7.40
N THR A 64 8.43 -12.93 -6.33
CA THR A 64 9.68 -12.23 -5.97
C THR A 64 10.71 -13.25 -5.44
N PHE A 65 11.90 -12.80 -5.04
CA PHE A 65 12.90 -13.62 -4.34
C PHE A 65 13.47 -12.83 -3.14
N GLU A 66 13.85 -13.53 -2.06
CA GLU A 66 14.10 -12.89 -0.76
C GLU A 66 15.23 -11.87 -0.79
N GLU A 67 16.26 -12.12 -1.60
CA GLU A 67 17.44 -11.27 -1.72
C GLU A 67 17.13 -9.91 -2.37
N LEU A 68 16.03 -9.80 -3.11
CA LEU A 68 15.62 -8.55 -3.74
C LEU A 68 15.01 -7.57 -2.74
N GLU A 69 14.25 -8.09 -1.78
CA GLU A 69 13.42 -7.29 -0.87
C GLU A 69 13.57 -7.75 0.60
N PRO A 70 14.79 -7.87 1.14
CA PRO A 70 15.05 -8.54 2.41
C PRO A 70 14.37 -7.87 3.61
N ALA A 71 14.22 -6.55 3.58
CA ALA A 71 13.53 -5.80 4.64
C ALA A 71 12.02 -6.08 4.66
N TYR A 72 11.41 -6.31 3.50
CA TYR A 72 9.97 -6.50 3.34
C TYR A 72 9.54 -7.94 3.60
N VAL A 73 10.40 -8.93 3.32
CA VAL A 73 10.13 -10.35 3.58
C VAL A 73 9.91 -10.63 5.07
N SER A 74 10.53 -9.86 5.97
CA SER A 74 10.41 -10.06 7.42
C SER A 74 8.97 -9.92 7.93
N ASP A 75 8.15 -9.09 7.27
CA ASP A 75 6.74 -8.91 7.61
C ASP A 75 5.83 -10.07 7.14
N TYR A 76 6.36 -10.97 6.30
CA TYR A 76 5.64 -12.13 5.74
C TYR A 76 6.06 -13.47 6.38
N LYS A 77 7.05 -13.47 7.28
CA LYS A 77 7.54 -14.66 8.00
C LYS A 77 6.88 -14.77 9.37
#